data_AF-A0A2A5Y964-F1
#
_entry.id   AF-A0A2A5Y964-F1
#
_cell.length_a   1.000
_cell.length_b   1.000
_cell.length_c   1.000
_cell.angle_alpha   90.00
_cell.angle_beta   90.00
_cell.angle_gamma   90.00
#
_symmetry.space_group_name_H-M   'P 1'
#
loop_
_entity.id
_entity.type
_entity.pdbx_description
1 polymer ?
#
loop_
_entity_poly.entity_id
_entity_poly.type
_entity_poly.pdbx_seq_one_letter_code
_entity_poly.pdbx_strand_id
1 'polypeptide(L)'
;MRAQIAITRTGVTQASNGKTVPDGGAMVRRTNGEFLISLHRKVSETALIQLMRTLRALDADFKMNLEAAGHLTRHLTRQDVCLRLALRGLSIIERASEPLFMSNLELFDEARPPPALRSSNMMRLAGLQLAGKDAATALLEASTANIANLVSVGQNRSMRLYFLALPEETDWPPELPATGMPLDESMDTPFGRWLSVIYEAAFAIQQPLYHHGFLRVEGGTLRPFQRFVYPITPHHDRPSNYRVLTTAEISDSPNLIII
;
A
#
# COMPACT_ATOMS: atom_id res chain seq x y z
N MET A 1 -27.88 9.41 -12.42
CA MET A 1 -27.04 8.31 -12.95
C MET A 1 -26.84 7.26 -11.85
N ARG A 2 -27.15 5.99 -12.13
CA ARG A 2 -26.95 4.87 -11.21
C ARG A 2 -25.88 3.96 -11.82
N ALA A 3 -24.73 3.89 -11.18
CA ALA A 3 -23.63 3.02 -11.59
C ALA A 3 -23.27 2.11 -10.43
N GLN A 4 -23.00 0.85 -10.73
CA GLN A 4 -22.65 -0.12 -9.72
C GLN A 4 -21.71 -1.18 -10.28
N ILE A 5 -20.65 -1.44 -9.53
CA ILE A 5 -19.70 -2.51 -9.80
C ILE A 5 -19.63 -3.47 -8.62
N ALA A 6 -19.39 -4.73 -8.92
CA ALA A 6 -19.07 -5.76 -7.95
C ALA A 6 -17.65 -6.24 -8.19
N ILE A 7 -16.94 -6.51 -7.09
CA ILE A 7 -15.61 -7.10 -7.08
C ILE A 7 -15.75 -8.46 -6.39
N THR A 8 -15.41 -9.53 -7.09
CA THR A 8 -15.50 -10.89 -6.54
C THR A 8 -14.40 -11.14 -5.51
N ARG A 9 -14.50 -12.26 -4.77
CA ARG A 9 -13.44 -12.75 -3.88
C ARG A 9 -12.08 -12.87 -4.57
N THR A 10 -12.05 -13.15 -5.87
CA THR A 10 -10.84 -13.31 -6.68
C THR A 10 -10.37 -12.01 -7.32
N GLY A 11 -11.00 -10.87 -7.01
CA GLY A 11 -10.63 -9.56 -7.56
C GLY A 11 -11.12 -9.30 -8.98
N VAL A 12 -12.10 -10.06 -9.49
CA VAL A 12 -12.70 -9.76 -10.80
C VAL A 12 -13.70 -8.62 -10.64
N THR A 13 -13.53 -7.56 -11.43
CA THR A 13 -14.46 -6.42 -11.45
C THR A 13 -15.50 -6.61 -12.55
N GLN A 14 -16.78 -6.47 -12.20
CA GLN A 14 -17.89 -6.63 -13.14
C GLN A 14 -18.99 -5.62 -12.85
N ALA A 15 -19.73 -5.23 -13.89
CA ALA A 15 -20.96 -4.46 -13.72
C ALA A 15 -21.96 -5.28 -12.89
N SER A 16 -22.71 -4.62 -12.00
CA SER A 16 -23.67 -5.30 -11.14
C SER A 16 -24.98 -4.54 -11.06
N ASN A 17 -26.08 -5.26 -11.27
CA ASN A 17 -27.44 -4.74 -11.15
C ASN A 17 -28.10 -5.13 -9.80
N GLY A 18 -27.46 -6.00 -9.03
CA GLY A 18 -27.97 -6.53 -7.76
C GLY A 18 -27.86 -5.54 -6.60
N LYS A 19 -28.33 -5.89 -5.41
CA LYS A 19 -28.06 -5.11 -4.19
C LYS A 19 -27.11 -5.80 -3.22
N THR A 20 -26.80 -7.06 -3.47
CA THR A 20 -26.04 -7.93 -2.59
C THR A 20 -24.55 -7.81 -2.87
N VAL A 21 -23.77 -7.72 -1.80
CA VAL A 21 -22.30 -7.82 -1.89
C VAL A 21 -21.94 -9.27 -2.22
N PRO A 22 -21.04 -9.54 -3.19
CA PRO A 22 -20.57 -10.89 -3.47
C PRO A 22 -19.92 -11.54 -2.24
N ASP A 23 -20.04 -12.86 -2.09
CA ASP A 23 -19.34 -13.58 -1.02
C ASP A 23 -17.82 -13.38 -1.15
N GLY A 24 -17.19 -13.03 -0.03
CA GLY A 24 -15.78 -12.68 0.04
C GLY A 24 -15.36 -11.44 -0.77
N GLY A 25 -16.31 -10.70 -1.35
CA GLY A 25 -16.05 -9.59 -2.26
C GLY A 25 -16.41 -8.21 -1.70
N ALA A 26 -16.50 -7.25 -2.62
CA ALA A 26 -16.90 -5.88 -2.37
C ALA A 26 -17.86 -5.38 -3.45
N MET A 27 -18.57 -4.29 -3.15
CA MET A 27 -19.46 -3.63 -4.10
C MET A 27 -19.31 -2.13 -3.97
N VAL A 28 -19.31 -1.44 -5.11
CA VAL A 28 -19.26 0.02 -5.17
C VAL A 28 -20.50 0.50 -5.91
N ARG A 29 -21.24 1.43 -5.29
CA ARG A 29 -22.49 1.96 -5.82
C ARG A 29 -22.47 3.48 -5.81
N ARG A 30 -22.83 4.08 -6.94
CA ARG A 30 -23.10 5.51 -7.07
C ARG A 30 -24.57 5.73 -7.35
N THR A 31 -25.30 6.36 -6.43
CA THR A 31 -26.73 6.66 -6.57
C THR A 31 -27.01 8.06 -6.04
N ASN A 32 -27.67 8.92 -6.82
CA ASN A 32 -28.10 10.26 -6.40
C ASN A 32 -27.00 11.12 -5.74
N GLY A 33 -25.77 11.05 -6.26
CA GLY A 33 -24.62 11.78 -5.71
C GLY A 33 -23.92 11.08 -4.53
N GLU A 34 -24.54 10.07 -3.92
CA GLU A 34 -23.92 9.24 -2.89
C GLU A 34 -23.03 8.15 -3.52
N PHE A 35 -21.83 8.00 -2.99
CA PHE A 35 -20.89 6.95 -3.35
C PHE A 35 -20.68 6.03 -2.15
N LEU A 36 -21.13 4.78 -2.25
CA LEU A 36 -21.10 3.79 -1.17
C LEU A 36 -20.26 2.59 -1.57
N ILE A 37 -19.36 2.21 -0.67
CA ILE A 37 -18.59 0.97 -0.73
C ILE A 37 -19.13 0.03 0.33
N SER A 38 -19.56 -1.16 -0.06
CA SER A 38 -20.02 -2.20 0.85
C SER A 38 -19.09 -3.41 0.78
N LEU A 39 -18.58 -3.85 1.92
CA LEU A 39 -17.67 -4.99 2.03
C LEU A 39 -18.39 -6.21 2.61
N HIS A 40 -18.08 -7.39 2.07
CA HIS A 40 -18.52 -8.64 2.68
C HIS A 40 -17.86 -8.82 4.06
N ARG A 41 -18.55 -9.46 5.01
CA ARG A 41 -18.02 -9.69 6.38
C ARG A 41 -16.68 -10.41 6.38
N LYS A 42 -16.48 -11.32 5.43
CA LYS A 42 -15.23 -12.09 5.20
C LYS A 42 -14.59 -11.71 3.87
N VAL A 43 -14.51 -10.42 3.55
CA VAL A 43 -13.85 -9.92 2.33
C VAL A 43 -12.42 -10.46 2.22
N SER A 44 -12.00 -10.84 1.02
CA SER A 44 -10.63 -11.31 0.76
C SER A 44 -9.65 -10.16 0.56
N GLU A 45 -8.37 -10.43 0.79
CA GLU A 45 -7.28 -9.50 0.46
C GLU A 45 -7.31 -9.11 -1.03
N THR A 46 -7.48 -10.08 -1.94
CA THR A 46 -7.50 -9.82 -3.38
C THR A 46 -8.63 -8.86 -3.77
N ALA A 47 -9.81 -8.97 -3.14
CA ALA A 47 -10.91 -8.04 -3.37
C ALA A 47 -10.58 -6.63 -2.84
N LEU A 48 -9.91 -6.52 -1.68
CA LEU A 48 -9.48 -5.24 -1.12
C LEU A 48 -8.44 -4.56 -2.01
N ILE A 49 -7.44 -5.30 -2.49
CA ILE A 49 -6.43 -4.79 -3.43
C ILE A 49 -7.09 -4.28 -4.71
N GLN A 50 -7.98 -5.08 -5.31
CA GLN A 50 -8.69 -4.66 -6.52
C GLN A 50 -9.57 -3.43 -6.29
N LEU A 51 -10.19 -3.33 -5.11
CA LEU A 51 -10.98 -2.16 -4.74
C LEU A 51 -10.09 -0.92 -4.63
N MET A 52 -8.93 -0.99 -3.96
CA MET A 52 -7.98 0.12 -3.90
C MET A 52 -7.50 0.55 -5.31
N ARG A 53 -7.18 -0.41 -6.19
CA ARG A 53 -6.83 -0.13 -7.60
C ARG A 53 -7.95 0.61 -8.33
N THR A 54 -9.20 0.20 -8.09
CA THR A 54 -10.38 0.83 -8.71
C THR A 54 -10.60 2.25 -8.19
N LEU A 55 -10.44 2.47 -6.88
CA LEU A 55 -10.65 3.78 -6.25
C LEU A 55 -9.57 4.79 -6.61
N ARG A 56 -8.37 4.33 -7.01
CA ARG A 56 -7.25 5.18 -7.43
C ARG A 56 -7.60 6.18 -8.52
N ALA A 57 -8.53 5.83 -9.41
CA ALA A 57 -8.97 6.70 -10.50
C ALA A 57 -9.83 7.89 -10.04
N LEU A 58 -10.23 7.92 -8.76
CA LEU A 58 -10.97 9.03 -8.16
C LEU A 58 -10.00 10.05 -7.53
N ASP A 59 -10.45 11.29 -7.43
CA ASP A 59 -9.74 12.35 -6.73
C ASP A 59 -9.47 11.97 -5.27
N ALA A 60 -8.36 12.45 -4.72
CA ALA A 60 -7.90 12.08 -3.38
C ALA A 60 -8.91 12.42 -2.28
N ASP A 61 -9.57 13.56 -2.40
CA ASP A 61 -10.57 14.09 -1.47
C ASP A 61 -12.00 13.64 -1.79
N PHE A 62 -12.18 12.82 -2.84
CA PHE A 62 -13.50 12.35 -3.28
C PHE A 62 -14.26 11.71 -2.13
N LYS A 63 -15.45 12.24 -1.83
CA LYS A 63 -16.25 11.85 -0.67
C LYS A 63 -17.04 10.57 -0.93
N MET A 64 -16.97 9.65 0.02
CA MET A 64 -17.62 8.34 -0.05
C MET A 64 -17.99 7.81 1.34
N ASN A 65 -18.87 6.82 1.34
CA ASN A 65 -19.30 6.09 2.52
C ASN A 65 -18.78 4.66 2.47
N LEU A 66 -18.44 4.10 3.63
CA LEU A 66 -17.94 2.74 3.77
C LEU A 66 -18.84 1.96 4.72
N GLU A 67 -19.44 0.88 4.22
CA GLU A 67 -20.20 -0.09 4.97
C GLU A 67 -19.39 -1.38 5.12
N ALA A 68 -19.05 -1.75 6.35
CA ALA A 68 -18.32 -2.98 6.64
C ALA A 68 -18.86 -3.62 7.92
N ALA A 69 -19.15 -4.92 7.87
CA ALA A 69 -19.67 -5.68 9.02
C ALA A 69 -20.88 -5.00 9.70
N GLY A 70 -21.82 -4.47 8.90
CA GLY A 70 -23.03 -3.80 9.39
C GLY A 70 -22.83 -2.38 9.93
N HIS A 71 -21.60 -1.85 9.90
CA HIS A 71 -21.29 -0.50 10.35
C HIS A 71 -21.07 0.43 9.15
N LEU A 72 -21.88 1.49 9.08
CA LEU A 72 -21.76 2.53 8.06
C LEU A 72 -20.94 3.70 8.59
N THR A 73 -19.79 3.96 7.99
CA THR A 73 -19.04 5.20 8.19
C THR A 73 -19.30 6.14 7.02
N ARG A 74 -19.62 7.41 7.33
CA ARG A 74 -19.98 8.41 6.32
C ARG A 74 -18.90 9.48 6.15
N HIS A 75 -18.93 10.18 5.02
CA HIS A 75 -18.13 11.38 4.72
C HIS A 75 -16.60 11.17 4.74
N LEU A 76 -16.17 9.96 4.40
CA LEU A 76 -14.76 9.63 4.25
C LEU A 76 -14.24 10.16 2.91
N THR A 77 -12.97 10.57 2.87
CA THR A 77 -12.26 10.77 1.60
C THR A 77 -11.87 9.41 0.99
N ARG A 78 -11.49 9.41 -0.29
CA ARG A 78 -10.89 8.25 -0.93
C ARG A 78 -9.66 7.77 -0.16
N GLN A 79 -8.81 8.69 0.31
CA GLN A 79 -7.62 8.36 1.11
C GLN A 79 -7.98 7.63 2.40
N ASP A 80 -8.96 8.14 3.15
CA ASP A 80 -9.43 7.51 4.39
C ASP A 80 -9.95 6.08 4.14
N VAL A 81 -10.71 5.90 3.06
CA VAL A 81 -11.22 4.59 2.69
C VAL A 81 -10.07 3.66 2.31
N CYS A 82 -9.18 4.06 1.39
CA CYS A 82 -8.05 3.23 0.97
C CYS A 82 -7.16 2.83 2.15
N LEU A 83 -6.91 3.73 3.11
CA LEU A 83 -6.19 3.40 4.33
C LEU A 83 -6.90 2.32 5.16
N ARG A 84 -8.23 2.45 5.36
CA ARG A 84 -9.03 1.45 6.07
C ARG A 84 -9.06 0.09 5.35
N LEU A 85 -9.09 0.10 4.02
CA LEU A 85 -9.00 -1.11 3.21
C LEU A 85 -7.63 -1.78 3.37
N ALA A 86 -6.55 -0.99 3.35
CA ALA A 86 -5.19 -1.46 3.55
C ALA A 86 -5.01 -2.09 4.93
N LEU A 87 -5.40 -1.38 6.01
CA LEU A 87 -5.35 -1.89 7.39
C LEU A 87 -6.12 -3.21 7.55
N ARG A 88 -7.29 -3.33 6.89
CA ARG A 88 -8.05 -4.59 6.89
C ARG A 88 -7.31 -5.69 6.11
N GLY A 89 -6.68 -5.36 4.99
CA GLY A 89 -5.85 -6.29 4.22
C GLY A 89 -4.67 -6.81 5.03
N LEU A 90 -3.92 -5.91 5.68
CA LEU A 90 -2.82 -6.23 6.58
C LEU A 90 -3.30 -7.15 7.70
N SER A 91 -4.39 -6.80 8.39
CA SER A 91 -4.98 -7.63 9.45
C SER A 91 -5.38 -9.04 8.98
N ILE A 92 -5.83 -9.21 7.73
CA ILE A 92 -6.17 -10.54 7.19
C ILE A 92 -4.91 -11.40 7.04
N ILE A 93 -3.83 -10.81 6.51
CA ILE A 93 -2.55 -11.50 6.29
C ILE A 93 -1.90 -11.81 7.64
N GLU A 94 -1.83 -10.82 8.51
CA GLU A 94 -1.23 -10.91 9.85
C GLU A 94 -1.89 -11.99 10.70
N ARG A 95 -3.23 -12.10 10.69
CA ARG A 95 -3.93 -13.18 11.40
C ARG A 95 -3.66 -14.57 10.82
N ALA A 96 -3.37 -14.67 9.53
CA ALA A 96 -2.99 -15.94 8.91
C ALA A 96 -1.50 -16.25 9.09
N SER A 97 -0.72 -15.32 9.66
CA SER A 97 0.74 -15.36 9.74
C SER A 97 1.24 -14.73 11.04
N GLU A 98 0.48 -14.91 12.13
CA GLU A 98 0.69 -14.22 13.42
C GLU A 98 2.13 -14.30 13.95
N PRO A 99 2.89 -15.39 13.75
CA PRO A 99 4.27 -15.45 14.22
C PRO A 99 5.23 -14.49 13.52
N LEU A 100 4.90 -14.00 12.32
CA LEU A 100 5.84 -13.34 11.42
C LEU A 100 5.82 -11.82 11.50
N PHE A 101 4.65 -11.20 11.59
CA PHE A 101 4.54 -9.76 11.65
C PHE A 101 3.19 -9.29 12.20
N MET A 102 3.21 -8.10 12.78
CA MET A 102 2.05 -7.34 13.23
C MET A 102 2.35 -5.86 13.00
N SER A 103 1.48 -5.14 12.29
CA SER A 103 1.80 -3.77 11.91
C SER A 103 0.61 -2.83 11.88
N ASN A 104 0.93 -1.55 11.84
CA ASN A 104 -0.01 -0.48 11.58
C ASN A 104 0.48 0.38 10.41
N LEU A 105 -0.46 0.99 9.71
CA LEU A 105 -0.22 1.87 8.58
C LEU A 105 -0.94 3.19 8.82
N GLU A 106 -0.23 4.30 8.66
CA GLU A 106 -0.73 5.64 8.93
C GLU A 106 -0.39 6.59 7.77
N LEU A 107 -1.22 7.61 7.56
CA LEU A 107 -0.83 8.74 6.71
C LEU A 107 0.29 9.50 7.42
N PHE A 108 1.36 9.81 6.69
CA PHE A 108 2.40 10.66 7.23
C PHE A 108 1.97 12.14 7.15
N ASP A 109 2.06 12.82 8.29
CA ASP A 109 1.83 14.27 8.42
C ASP A 109 3.16 14.94 8.76
N GLU A 110 3.73 15.69 7.82
CA GLU A 110 5.00 16.40 8.02
C GLU A 110 4.91 17.43 9.15
N ALA A 111 3.73 18.02 9.40
CA ALA A 111 3.55 18.97 10.49
C ALA A 111 3.57 18.30 11.86
N ARG A 112 3.32 16.98 11.91
CA ARG A 112 3.28 16.17 13.13
C ARG A 112 3.92 14.80 12.85
N PRO A 113 5.23 14.74 12.60
CA PRO A 113 5.90 13.51 12.26
C PRO A 113 5.81 12.52 13.44
N PRO A 114 5.69 11.21 13.17
CA PRO A 114 5.67 10.21 14.24
C PRO A 114 6.92 10.34 15.13
N PRO A 115 6.79 10.40 16.47
CA PRO A 115 7.94 10.61 17.35
C PRO A 115 9.05 9.55 17.23
N ALA A 116 8.68 8.38 16.72
CA ALA A 116 9.56 7.24 16.50
C ALA A 116 10.36 7.34 15.19
N LEU A 117 9.95 8.18 14.23
CA LEU A 117 10.62 8.40 12.95
C LEU A 117 11.86 9.29 13.16
N ARG A 118 12.97 8.69 13.57
CA ARG A 118 14.22 9.41 13.88
C ARG A 118 15.39 9.03 12.97
N SER A 119 15.20 7.99 12.16
CA SER A 119 16.20 7.51 11.22
C SER A 119 16.60 8.58 10.22
N SER A 120 17.90 8.81 10.05
CA SER A 120 18.41 9.76 9.07
C SER A 120 17.97 9.39 7.64
N ASN A 121 17.90 8.10 7.31
CA ASN A 121 17.49 7.64 5.99
C ASN A 121 16.00 7.91 5.74
N MET A 122 15.15 7.56 6.70
CA MET A 122 13.71 7.83 6.58
C MET A 122 13.41 9.32 6.56
N MET A 123 14.08 10.12 7.39
CA MET A 123 13.90 11.57 7.42
C MET A 123 14.36 12.22 6.11
N ARG A 124 15.43 11.71 5.47
CA ARG A 124 15.82 12.15 4.13
C ARG A 124 14.74 11.87 3.09
N LEU A 125 14.16 10.66 3.08
CA LEU A 125 13.07 10.34 2.17
C LEU A 125 11.81 11.16 2.45
N ALA A 126 11.44 11.31 3.73
CA ALA A 126 10.27 12.06 4.16
C ALA A 126 10.37 13.54 3.80
N GLY A 127 11.58 14.12 3.84
CA GLY A 127 11.85 15.51 3.48
C GLY A 127 11.88 15.79 1.98
N LEU A 128 11.74 14.78 1.11
CA LEU A 128 11.70 15.00 -0.33
C LEU A 128 10.34 15.57 -0.77
N GLN A 129 10.36 16.47 -1.74
CA GLN A 129 9.15 17.09 -2.27
C GLN A 129 8.72 16.37 -3.56
N LEU A 130 8.39 15.08 -3.48
CA LEU A 130 8.10 14.26 -4.67
C LEU A 130 6.66 14.40 -5.17
N ALA A 131 5.75 14.89 -4.32
CA ALA A 131 4.36 15.07 -4.68
C ALA A 131 4.21 15.96 -5.94
N GLY A 132 3.43 15.50 -6.92
CA GLY A 132 3.16 16.22 -8.16
C GLY A 132 4.29 16.24 -9.19
N LYS A 133 5.51 15.79 -8.85
CA LYS A 133 6.61 15.66 -9.82
C LYS A 133 6.38 14.46 -10.74
N ASP A 134 6.83 14.58 -11.99
CA ASP A 134 6.92 13.42 -12.89
C ASP A 134 7.94 12.41 -12.35
N ALA A 135 7.85 11.16 -12.84
CA ALA A 135 8.68 10.08 -12.34
C ALA A 135 10.19 10.32 -12.52
N ALA A 136 10.63 10.92 -13.62
CA ALA A 136 12.05 11.13 -13.87
C ALA A 136 12.63 12.18 -12.93
N THR A 137 11.94 13.31 -12.75
CA THR A 137 12.36 14.37 -11.83
C THR A 137 12.38 13.87 -10.39
N ALA A 138 11.35 13.14 -9.96
CA ALA A 138 11.27 12.59 -8.61
C ALA A 138 12.40 11.57 -8.32
N LEU A 139 12.71 10.72 -9.30
CA LEU A 139 13.80 9.74 -9.16
C LEU A 139 15.18 10.40 -9.15
N LEU A 140 15.39 11.47 -9.91
CA LEU A 140 16.63 12.25 -9.87
C LEU A 140 16.85 12.86 -8.49
N GLU A 141 15.82 13.48 -7.91
CA GLU A 141 15.88 14.05 -6.56
C GLU A 141 16.18 12.98 -5.50
N ALA A 142 15.47 11.84 -5.56
CA ALA A 142 15.71 10.72 -4.65
C ALA A 142 17.14 10.16 -4.78
N SER A 143 17.68 10.10 -6.00
CA SER A 143 19.07 9.70 -6.24
C SER A 143 20.07 10.68 -5.62
N THR A 144 19.82 11.99 -5.72
CA THR A 144 20.69 13.01 -5.10
C THR A 144 20.61 13.05 -3.58
N ALA A 145 19.51 12.56 -2.99
CA ALA A 145 19.31 12.52 -1.55
C ALA A 145 20.20 11.50 -0.82
N ASN A 146 20.86 10.60 -1.57
CA ASN A 146 21.77 9.58 -1.05
C ASN A 146 21.17 8.82 0.14
N ILE A 147 19.94 8.30 -0.06
CA ILE A 147 19.21 7.52 0.94
C ILE A 147 19.74 6.09 0.87
N ALA A 148 20.33 5.60 1.96
CA ALA A 148 20.76 4.21 2.01
C ALA A 148 19.52 3.29 2.02
N ASN A 149 19.69 2.10 1.44
CA ASN A 149 18.67 1.06 1.40
C ASN A 149 17.35 1.49 0.74
N LEU A 150 17.43 2.40 -0.25
CA LEU A 150 16.26 2.85 -0.99
C LEU A 150 15.79 1.75 -1.94
N VAL A 151 14.52 1.40 -1.82
CA VAL A 151 13.84 0.45 -2.69
C VAL A 151 12.89 1.21 -3.61
N SER A 152 12.86 0.84 -4.89
CA SER A 152 11.90 1.35 -5.86
C SER A 152 10.98 0.23 -6.34
N VAL A 153 9.67 0.45 -6.24
CA VAL A 153 8.63 -0.48 -6.68
C VAL A 153 7.80 0.16 -7.79
N GLY A 154 7.42 -0.64 -8.79
CA GLY A 154 6.58 -0.22 -9.89
C GLY A 154 5.44 -1.21 -10.16
N GLN A 155 4.68 -0.92 -11.22
CA GLN A 155 3.66 -1.82 -11.75
C GLN A 155 3.94 -2.12 -13.22
N ASN A 156 3.82 -3.39 -13.60
CA ASN A 156 3.99 -3.78 -15.00
C ASN A 156 2.72 -3.45 -15.79
N ARG A 157 2.69 -3.76 -17.10
CA ARG A 157 1.52 -3.49 -17.96
C ARG A 157 0.26 -4.24 -17.50
N SER A 158 0.42 -5.31 -16.74
CA SER A 158 -0.67 -6.10 -16.14
C SER A 158 -1.01 -5.65 -14.73
N MET A 159 -0.53 -4.48 -14.29
CA MET A 159 -0.74 -3.90 -12.95
C MET A 159 -0.21 -4.78 -11.80
N ARG A 160 0.74 -5.69 -12.08
CA ARG A 160 1.40 -6.50 -11.05
C ARG A 160 2.60 -5.74 -10.53
N LEU A 161 2.75 -5.73 -9.21
CA LEU A 161 3.86 -5.06 -8.54
C LEU A 161 5.16 -5.81 -8.83
N TYR A 162 6.25 -5.07 -9.00
CA TYR A 162 7.59 -5.63 -9.09
C TYR A 162 8.64 -4.64 -8.55
N PHE A 163 9.77 -5.16 -8.09
CA PHE A 163 10.91 -4.31 -7.72
C PHE A 163 11.65 -3.82 -8.96
N LEU A 164 11.84 -2.51 -9.05
CA LEU A 164 12.61 -1.83 -10.09
C LEU A 164 14.06 -1.65 -9.68
N ALA A 165 14.28 -1.35 -8.40
CA ALA A 165 15.60 -1.21 -7.81
C ALA A 165 15.54 -1.69 -6.37
N LEU A 166 16.60 -2.39 -5.97
CA LEU A 166 16.83 -2.88 -4.62
C LEU A 166 18.21 -2.36 -4.17
N PRO A 167 18.47 -2.29 -2.85
CA PRO A 167 19.80 -2.03 -2.33
C PRO A 167 20.80 -3.07 -2.83
N GLU A 168 22.07 -2.68 -3.00
CA GLU A 168 23.14 -3.60 -3.43
C GLU A 168 23.40 -4.70 -2.41
N GLU A 169 23.37 -4.33 -1.13
CA GLU A 169 23.49 -5.24 0.01
C GLU A 169 22.13 -5.30 0.72
N THR A 170 21.63 -6.49 1.01
CA THR A 170 20.41 -6.69 1.79
C THR A 170 20.61 -7.88 2.70
N ASP A 171 20.33 -7.69 3.99
CA ASP A 171 20.43 -8.75 4.99
C ASP A 171 19.14 -9.57 5.03
N TRP A 172 17.98 -8.95 4.77
CA TRP A 172 16.71 -9.65 4.78
C TRP A 172 15.67 -9.11 3.78
N PRO A 173 14.97 -9.97 3.01
CA PRO A 173 15.02 -11.44 3.04
C PRO A 173 16.35 -12.01 2.52
N PRO A 174 16.72 -13.26 2.91
CA PRO A 174 18.00 -13.86 2.53
C PRO A 174 18.12 -14.10 1.02
N GLU A 175 16.99 -14.38 0.36
CA GLU A 175 16.92 -14.44 -1.09
C GLU A 175 16.20 -13.19 -1.60
N LEU A 176 16.95 -12.37 -2.35
CA LEU A 176 16.40 -11.17 -2.95
C LEU A 176 15.46 -11.53 -4.11
N PRO A 177 14.28 -10.90 -4.20
CA PRO A 177 13.42 -11.05 -5.35
C PRO A 177 14.10 -10.51 -6.60
N ALA A 178 14.00 -11.24 -7.72
CA ALA A 178 14.52 -10.78 -8.99
C ALA A 178 13.85 -9.46 -9.42
N THR A 179 14.66 -8.42 -9.69
CA THR A 179 14.15 -7.16 -10.24
C THR A 179 13.45 -7.41 -11.56
N GLY A 180 12.31 -6.77 -11.78
CA GLY A 180 11.49 -6.98 -12.98
C GLY A 180 10.52 -8.17 -12.90
N MET A 181 10.64 -9.05 -11.90
CA MET A 181 9.70 -10.16 -11.68
C MET A 181 8.55 -9.72 -10.75
N PRO A 182 7.30 -10.14 -11.03
CA PRO A 182 6.17 -9.85 -10.15
C PRO A 182 6.38 -10.32 -8.70
N LEU A 183 5.99 -9.49 -7.72
CA LEU A 183 6.12 -9.79 -6.29
C LEU A 183 5.46 -11.12 -5.89
N ASP A 184 4.34 -11.44 -6.52
CA ASP A 184 3.58 -12.67 -6.28
C ASP A 184 4.21 -13.93 -6.92
N GLU A 185 5.27 -13.76 -7.72
CA GLU A 185 6.10 -14.85 -8.25
C GLU A 185 7.48 -14.91 -7.58
N SER A 186 8.01 -13.78 -7.11
CA SER A 186 9.40 -13.65 -6.67
C SER A 186 9.61 -13.65 -5.17
N MET A 187 8.55 -13.59 -4.36
CA MET A 187 8.66 -13.53 -2.90
C MET A 187 7.81 -14.59 -2.22
N ASP A 188 8.32 -15.10 -1.10
CA ASP A 188 7.57 -15.99 -0.24
C ASP A 188 6.27 -15.35 0.24
N THR A 189 5.19 -16.12 0.14
CA THR A 189 3.98 -15.83 0.89
C THR A 189 4.24 -16.22 2.35
N PRO A 190 4.12 -15.30 3.33
CA PRO A 190 3.13 -14.21 3.36
C PRO A 190 3.69 -12.78 3.22
N PHE A 191 5.01 -12.59 3.16
CA PHE A 191 5.62 -11.26 3.13
C PHE A 191 5.34 -10.49 1.82
N GLY A 192 5.41 -11.17 0.67
CA GLY A 192 5.10 -10.54 -0.62
C GLY A 192 3.66 -9.99 -0.69
N ARG A 193 2.70 -10.68 -0.06
CA ARG A 193 1.30 -10.23 0.06
C ARG A 193 1.18 -9.02 0.98
N TRP A 194 1.90 -9.01 2.09
CA TRP A 194 1.92 -7.91 3.05
C TRP A 194 2.46 -6.62 2.40
N LEU A 195 3.60 -6.71 1.71
CA LEU A 195 4.14 -5.60 0.91
C LEU A 195 3.20 -5.17 -0.21
N SER A 196 2.54 -6.12 -0.87
CA SER A 196 1.58 -5.80 -1.94
C SER A 196 0.43 -4.92 -1.46
N VAL A 197 -0.10 -5.17 -0.27
CA VAL A 197 -1.14 -4.32 0.34
C VAL A 197 -0.62 -2.89 0.54
N ILE A 198 0.60 -2.75 1.07
CA ILE A 198 1.21 -1.45 1.38
C ILE A 198 1.44 -0.63 0.10
N TYR A 199 2.02 -1.25 -0.94
CA TYR A 199 2.34 -0.55 -2.18
C TYR A 199 1.09 -0.21 -3.00
N GLU A 200 0.09 -1.08 -3.03
CA GLU A 200 -1.20 -0.75 -3.66
C GLU A 200 -1.94 0.34 -2.90
N ALA A 201 -1.85 0.35 -1.57
CA ALA A 201 -2.38 1.43 -0.74
C ALA A 201 -1.66 2.75 -1.04
N ALA A 202 -0.32 2.77 -1.12
CA ALA A 202 0.44 3.97 -1.47
C ALA A 202 0.02 4.54 -2.82
N PHE A 203 -0.13 3.70 -3.86
CA PHE A 203 -0.64 4.15 -5.15
C PHE A 203 -2.08 4.65 -5.11
N ALA A 204 -2.94 4.04 -4.29
CA ALA A 204 -4.35 4.42 -4.19
C ALA A 204 -4.60 5.62 -3.25
N ILE A 205 -3.71 5.88 -2.30
CA ILE A 205 -3.79 7.01 -1.35
C ILE A 205 -3.06 8.23 -1.92
N GLN A 206 -1.96 8.02 -2.66
CA GLN A 206 -1.18 9.09 -3.30
C GLN A 206 -0.64 10.12 -2.29
N GLN A 207 -0.33 9.67 -1.07
CA GLN A 207 0.36 10.43 -0.03
C GLN A 207 1.39 9.54 0.66
N PRO A 208 2.44 10.13 1.27
CA PRO A 208 3.40 9.37 2.03
C PRO A 208 2.75 8.63 3.20
N LEU A 209 3.21 7.41 3.45
CA LEU A 209 2.71 6.54 4.49
C LEU A 209 3.84 6.17 5.45
N TYR A 210 3.47 6.03 6.71
CA TYR A 210 4.32 5.49 7.75
C TYR A 210 3.79 4.12 8.16
N HIS A 211 4.62 3.11 7.99
CA HIS A 211 4.31 1.72 8.30
C HIS A 211 5.25 1.25 9.41
N HIS A 212 4.70 0.68 10.48
CA HIS A 212 5.48 0.34 11.65
C HIS A 212 4.87 -0.81 12.42
N GLY A 213 5.64 -1.43 13.29
CA GLY A 213 5.17 -2.52 14.14
C GLY A 213 6.29 -3.48 14.47
N PHE A 214 5.99 -4.77 14.39
CA PHE A 214 6.94 -5.83 14.69
C PHE A 214 7.06 -6.81 13.52
N LEU A 215 8.29 -7.21 13.24
CA LEU A 215 8.66 -8.13 12.18
C LEU A 215 9.64 -9.18 12.71
N ARG A 216 9.43 -10.44 12.31
CA ARG A 216 10.36 -11.53 12.59
C ARG A 216 11.33 -11.67 11.44
N VAL A 217 12.58 -11.31 11.69
CA VAL A 217 13.71 -11.51 10.77
C VAL A 217 14.41 -12.82 11.12
N GLU A 218 14.77 -13.63 10.10
CA GLU A 218 15.55 -14.88 10.24
C GLU A 218 14.98 -15.93 11.21
N GLY A 219 13.66 -15.98 11.41
CA GLY A 219 13.05 -16.90 12.38
C GLY A 219 13.36 -16.55 13.85
N GLY A 220 14.04 -15.43 14.10
CA GLY A 220 14.39 -14.90 15.42
C GLY A 220 13.18 -14.36 16.20
N THR A 221 13.39 -13.43 17.12
CA THR A 221 12.30 -12.78 17.86
C THR A 221 11.56 -11.75 16.97
N LEU A 222 10.36 -11.35 17.40
CA LEU A 222 9.69 -10.19 16.81
C LEU A 222 10.47 -8.92 17.20
N ARG A 223 10.88 -8.15 16.20
CA ARG A 223 11.69 -6.94 16.37
C ARG A 223 10.92 -5.71 15.90
N PRO A 224 11.03 -4.56 16.58
CA PRO A 224 10.38 -3.35 16.13
C PRO A 224 10.95 -2.91 14.78
N PHE A 225 10.07 -2.63 13.83
CA PHE A 225 10.46 -2.11 12.52
C PHE A 225 9.69 -0.84 12.19
N GLN A 226 10.27 -0.07 11.29
CA GLN A 226 9.65 1.10 10.69
C GLN A 226 9.89 1.06 9.18
N ARG A 227 9.00 1.70 8.44
CA ARG A 227 9.08 1.84 7.00
C ARG A 227 8.41 3.14 6.59
N PHE A 228 9.12 3.91 5.77
CA PHE A 228 8.56 5.08 5.13
C PHE A 228 8.27 4.78 3.67
N VAL A 229 7.08 5.11 3.20
CA VAL A 229 6.60 4.79 1.85
C VAL A 229 6.15 6.06 1.15
N TYR A 230 6.84 6.44 0.07
CA TYR A 230 6.55 7.65 -0.69
C TYR A 230 6.07 7.30 -2.11
N PRO A 231 4.78 7.48 -2.43
CA PRO A 231 4.28 7.27 -3.78
C PRO A 231 4.63 8.44 -4.71
N ILE A 232 5.11 8.13 -5.90
CA ILE A 232 5.27 9.03 -7.03
C ILE A 232 4.12 8.73 -8.01
N THR A 233 3.09 9.58 -7.99
CA THR A 233 1.85 9.38 -8.75
C THR A 233 1.41 10.69 -9.42
N PRO A 234 2.11 11.12 -10.48
CA PRO A 234 1.85 12.41 -11.09
C PRO A 234 0.46 12.42 -11.77
N HIS A 235 -0.28 13.53 -11.64
CA HIS A 235 -1.68 13.62 -12.08
C HIS A 235 -1.91 13.38 -13.58
N HIS A 236 -0.91 13.70 -14.41
CA HIS A 236 -1.01 13.58 -15.88
C HIS A 236 -0.28 12.37 -16.44
N ASP A 237 0.24 11.50 -15.57
CA ASP A 237 1.08 10.39 -15.98
C ASP A 237 0.32 9.06 -15.96
N ARG A 238 0.75 8.13 -16.84
CA ARG A 238 0.11 6.82 -16.91
C ARG A 238 0.43 6.01 -15.65
N PRO A 239 -0.49 5.14 -15.17
CA PRO A 239 -0.21 4.27 -14.01
C PRO A 239 1.07 3.42 -14.15
N SER A 240 1.50 3.10 -15.37
CA SER A 240 2.77 2.41 -15.64
C SER A 240 4.02 3.20 -15.21
N ASN A 241 3.90 4.52 -15.07
CA ASN A 241 4.97 5.42 -14.64
C ASN A 241 4.93 5.65 -13.13
N TYR A 242 3.90 5.16 -12.44
CA TYR A 242 3.83 5.30 -11.00
C TYR A 242 4.95 4.50 -10.33
N ARG A 243 5.53 5.08 -9.29
CA ARG A 243 6.58 4.46 -8.48
C ARG A 243 6.21 4.57 -7.02
N VAL A 244 6.73 3.65 -6.22
CA VAL A 244 6.81 3.81 -4.78
C VAL A 244 8.28 3.75 -4.40
N LEU A 245 8.74 4.78 -3.70
CA LEU A 245 10.02 4.77 -3.03
C LEU A 245 9.80 4.39 -1.58
N THR A 246 10.62 3.49 -1.06
CA THR A 246 10.46 3.00 0.32
C THR A 246 11.82 2.73 0.93
N THR A 247 11.91 2.99 2.23
CA THR A 247 13.07 2.59 3.05
C THR A 247 12.51 2.02 4.35
N ALA A 248 13.15 0.97 4.84
CA ALA A 248 12.73 0.26 6.04
C ALA A 248 13.94 0.00 6.93
N GLU A 249 13.67 -0.10 8.22
CA GLU A 249 14.70 -0.38 9.22
C GLU A 249 14.14 -1.22 10.37
N ILE A 250 15.02 -1.98 10.98
CA ILE A 250 14.78 -2.58 12.29
C ILE A 250 15.27 -1.59 13.34
N SER A 251 14.36 -1.07 14.17
CA SER A 251 14.65 0.06 15.07
C SER A 251 15.72 -0.25 16.11
N ASP A 252 15.85 -1.51 16.52
CA ASP A 252 16.87 -1.99 17.46
C ASP A 252 18.12 -2.57 16.75
N SER A 253 18.17 -2.56 15.41
CA SER A 253 19.40 -2.78 14.62
C SER A 253 19.35 -2.03 13.29
N PRO A 254 19.61 -0.72 13.30
CA PRO A 254 19.56 0.12 12.10
C PRO A 254 20.57 -0.27 11.00
N ASN A 255 21.61 -1.03 11.35
CA ASN A 255 22.59 -1.54 10.39
C ASN A 255 22.07 -2.74 9.58
N LEU A 256 20.97 -3.37 10.02
CA LEU A 256 20.37 -4.49 9.31
C LEU A 256 19.56 -3.94 8.13
N ILE A 257 20.01 -4.24 6.92
CA ILE A 257 19.38 -3.78 5.69
C ILE A 257 18.19 -4.68 5.36
N ILE A 258 16.99 -4.12 5.45
CA ILE A 258 15.75 -4.80 5.09
C ILE A 258 15.02 -4.06 3.96
N ILE A 259 14.30 -4.81 3.11
CA ILE A 259 13.52 -4.26 1.99
C ILE A 259 12.01 -4.35 2.19
#